data_AF-A0A7W1N1P2-F1
#
_entry.id   AF-A0A7W1N1P2-F1
#
_cell.length_a   1.000
_cell.length_b   1.000
_cell.length_c   1.000
_cell.angle_alpha   90.00
_cell.angle_beta   90.00
_cell.angle_gamma   90.00
#
_symmetry.space_group_name_H-M   'P 1'
#
loop_
_entity.id
_entity.type
_entity.pdbx_description
1 polymer ?
#
loop_
_entity_poly.entity_id
_entity_poly.type
_entity_poly.pdbx_seq_one_letter_code
_entity_poly.pdbx_strand_id
1 'polypeptide(L)'
;MGSAAGPSWARPGRLALVAFVSSGVAILLTATAQGRETAPALHSSKPVGKAWPGHVITYFNTVTDQRQTIARAVAAWNTSGANVRFRAVSRAQAEVTIVPIPLNYPKISGGEASLGYTSPSAETFDPFPNIKFVNGRLIPPKGPIRIYHGAHIWLRHAADRLRGKVSSYFWDAIAVHEFGHILGLGHETRACATMNPISLSADQCSWMKTFALWQHPCALLAVDDIQGAIRLYGGHVNAPSRAACDSTKTPPAPVGLRAELDTTCGSLTLRWTLPLPRKELSGVIVKGSFDTCPTDPGDTRHTLTLSQVWTESTPASGSWCFTVWATRPSGQPSKPATVHVEVP
;
A
#
# COMPACT_ATOMS: atom_id res chain seq x y z
N MET A 1 75.77 7.15 32.64
CA MET A 1 74.91 7.67 31.55
C MET A 1 73.47 7.38 31.99
N GLY A 2 72.77 8.19 32.81
CA GLY A 2 72.52 9.64 32.75
C GLY A 2 71.45 9.89 31.68
N SER A 3 70.22 10.37 31.92
CA SER A 3 69.62 11.05 33.06
C SER A 3 68.09 10.94 33.01
N ALA A 4 67.47 11.09 34.20
CA ALA A 4 66.06 11.38 34.40
C ALA A 4 65.73 12.86 34.11
N ALA A 5 64.49 13.16 33.73
CA ALA A 5 63.86 14.46 33.95
C ALA A 5 62.33 14.32 33.97
N GLY A 6 61.72 14.81 35.04
CA GLY A 6 60.27 14.88 35.28
C GLY A 6 59.60 16.13 34.68
N PRO A 7 58.39 16.47 35.17
CA PRO A 7 57.34 17.17 34.40
C PRO A 7 57.33 18.70 34.60
N SER A 8 56.72 19.43 33.66
CA SER A 8 56.37 20.85 33.80
C SER A 8 54.86 21.07 33.77
N TRP A 9 54.38 21.82 34.77
CA TRP A 9 53.06 22.40 34.89
C TRP A 9 53.10 23.90 34.53
N ALA A 10 52.03 24.42 33.90
CA ALA A 10 51.48 25.80 33.91
C ALA A 10 50.94 26.14 32.50
N ARG A 11 49.63 26.29 32.23
CA ARG A 11 48.55 27.22 32.69
C ARG A 11 48.05 28.06 31.49
N PRO A 12 46.86 28.70 31.56
CA PRO A 12 45.86 28.71 30.49
C PRO A 12 45.87 29.98 29.62
N GLY A 13 45.39 29.86 28.38
CA GLY A 13 45.24 30.95 27.42
C GLY A 13 43.81 31.07 26.87
N ARG A 14 43.03 31.93 27.55
CA ARG A 14 42.03 32.89 27.03
C ARG A 14 41.04 32.44 25.93
N LEU A 15 39.77 32.44 26.35
CA LEU A 15 38.60 32.77 25.54
C LEU A 15 38.88 33.97 24.61
N ALA A 16 38.61 33.78 23.31
CA ALA A 16 38.34 34.87 22.39
C ALA A 16 36.91 34.70 21.85
N LEU A 17 36.12 35.74 22.15
CA LEU A 17 34.77 36.04 21.70
C LEU A 17 34.62 35.82 20.18
N VAL A 18 33.76 34.92 19.74
CA VAL A 18 33.29 34.90 18.34
C VAL A 18 32.09 35.85 18.27
N ALA A 19 32.34 37.05 17.73
CA ALA A 19 31.30 37.98 17.36
C ALA A 19 30.52 37.42 16.16
N PHE A 20 29.21 37.21 16.32
CA PHE A 20 28.28 37.00 15.22
C PHE A 20 28.13 38.32 14.45
N VAL A 21 28.81 38.43 13.31
CA VAL A 21 28.50 39.46 12.31
C VAL A 21 27.25 39.03 11.57
N SER A 22 26.16 39.75 11.84
CA SER A 22 24.91 39.69 11.10
C SER A 22 25.11 40.25 9.68
N SER A 23 25.44 39.38 8.73
CA SER A 23 25.37 39.70 7.30
C SER A 23 23.92 39.57 6.84
N GLY A 24 23.29 40.72 6.61
CA GLY A 24 22.02 40.82 5.90
C GLY A 24 22.17 40.27 4.48
N VAL A 25 21.60 39.09 4.25
CA VAL A 25 21.43 38.53 2.91
C VAL A 25 20.27 39.27 2.24
N ALA A 26 20.61 40.14 1.30
CA ALA A 26 19.64 40.64 0.33
C ALA A 26 19.16 39.46 -0.52
N ILE A 27 17.93 39.01 -0.30
CA ILE A 27 17.26 38.00 -1.12
C ILE A 27 16.93 38.66 -2.45
N LEU A 28 17.80 38.46 -3.44
CA LEU A 28 17.51 38.73 -4.83
C LEU A 28 16.52 37.66 -5.31
N LEU A 29 15.25 38.01 -5.46
CA LEU A 29 14.22 37.18 -6.08
C LEU A 29 14.52 37.05 -7.59
N THR A 30 15.41 36.13 -7.95
CA THR A 30 15.48 35.63 -9.32
C THR A 30 14.30 34.69 -9.54
N ALA A 31 13.26 35.20 -10.20
CA ALA A 31 12.18 34.39 -10.74
C ALA A 31 12.78 33.46 -11.81
N THR A 32 13.24 32.28 -11.40
CA THR A 32 13.55 31.21 -12.34
C THR A 32 12.22 30.75 -12.91
N ALA A 33 12.04 31.01 -14.21
CA ALA A 33 11.01 30.36 -15.00
C ALA A 33 11.29 28.86 -14.94
N GLN A 34 10.69 28.18 -13.97
CA GLN A 34 10.67 26.74 -13.88
C GLN A 34 10.10 26.23 -15.20
N GLY A 35 10.93 25.51 -15.94
CA GLY A 35 10.54 24.85 -17.17
C GLY A 35 9.27 24.05 -16.89
N ARG A 36 8.23 24.32 -17.68
CA ARG A 36 7.13 23.38 -17.81
C ARG A 36 7.72 22.11 -18.41
N GLU A 37 8.14 21.20 -17.55
CA GLU A 37 8.26 19.80 -17.93
C GLU A 37 6.89 19.42 -18.49
N THR A 38 6.84 19.24 -19.81
CA THR A 38 5.67 18.66 -20.46
C THR A 38 5.51 17.28 -19.84
N ALA A 39 4.57 17.16 -18.91
CA ALA A 39 4.22 15.87 -18.32
C ALA A 39 4.05 14.88 -19.48
N PRO A 40 4.76 13.73 -19.45
CA PRO A 40 4.69 12.76 -20.53
C PRO A 40 3.21 12.45 -20.81
N ALA A 41 2.83 12.49 -22.08
CA ALA A 41 1.45 12.28 -22.50
C ALA A 41 0.93 10.99 -21.85
N LEU A 42 -0.04 11.14 -20.94
CA LEU A 42 -0.61 10.01 -20.20
C LEU A 42 -1.17 9.01 -21.20
N HIS A 43 -0.61 7.82 -21.13
CA HIS A 43 -0.78 6.78 -22.11
C HIS A 43 -1.93 5.87 -21.72
N SER A 44 -3.10 6.48 -21.64
CA SER A 44 -4.35 5.90 -21.17
C SER A 44 -4.69 4.52 -21.75
N SER A 45 -5.16 3.62 -20.88
CA SER A 45 -5.62 2.27 -21.17
C SER A 45 -6.52 2.24 -22.40
N LYS A 46 -6.11 1.48 -23.41
CA LYS A 46 -6.76 1.52 -24.72
C LYS A 46 -8.12 0.85 -24.66
N PRO A 47 -9.20 1.53 -25.08
CA PRO A 47 -10.45 0.86 -25.37
C PRO A 47 -10.23 -0.13 -26.51
N VAL A 48 -10.52 -1.41 -26.25
CA VAL A 48 -10.38 -2.50 -27.22
C VAL A 48 -11.66 -3.34 -27.34
N GLY A 49 -12.50 -3.32 -26.31
CA GLY A 49 -13.84 -3.90 -26.33
C GLY A 49 -14.90 -2.91 -26.79
N LYS A 50 -16.08 -3.43 -27.12
CA LYS A 50 -17.26 -2.60 -27.42
C LYS A 50 -17.80 -2.00 -26.13
N ALA A 51 -18.17 -0.71 -26.16
CA ALA A 51 -18.90 -0.10 -25.05
C ALA A 51 -20.26 -0.77 -24.85
N TRP A 52 -20.74 -0.78 -23.62
CA TRP A 52 -22.12 -1.17 -23.30
C TRP A 52 -23.11 -0.18 -23.92
N PRO A 53 -24.24 -0.64 -24.52
CA PRO A 53 -25.26 0.26 -25.09
C PRO A 53 -25.89 1.20 -24.06
N GLY A 54 -25.85 0.83 -22.78
CA GLY A 54 -26.29 1.65 -21.66
C GLY A 54 -25.16 2.00 -20.71
N HIS A 55 -25.40 3.00 -19.85
CA HIS A 55 -24.45 3.45 -18.83
C HIS A 55 -24.61 2.73 -17.48
N VAL A 56 -25.55 1.79 -17.38
CA VAL A 56 -25.75 0.98 -16.17
C VAL A 56 -25.60 -0.49 -16.55
N ILE A 57 -24.53 -1.11 -16.08
CA ILE A 57 -24.21 -2.52 -16.30
C ILE A 57 -24.66 -3.30 -15.07
N THR A 58 -25.58 -4.22 -15.27
CA THR A 58 -26.12 -5.04 -14.20
C THR A 58 -25.29 -6.29 -13.99
N TYR A 59 -25.04 -6.65 -12.72
CA TYR A 59 -24.23 -7.83 -12.41
C TYR A 59 -24.85 -8.72 -11.33
N PHE A 60 -24.50 -10.00 -11.38
CA PHE A 60 -24.83 -10.99 -10.37
C PHE A 60 -23.55 -11.68 -9.87
N ASN A 61 -23.37 -11.72 -8.55
CA ASN A 61 -22.19 -12.32 -7.92
C ASN A 61 -22.49 -13.71 -7.33
N THR A 62 -21.86 -14.75 -7.86
CA THR A 62 -21.89 -16.11 -7.27
C THR A 62 -20.73 -16.39 -6.31
N VAL A 63 -19.67 -15.56 -6.32
CA VAL A 63 -18.46 -15.68 -5.49
C VAL A 63 -18.69 -15.01 -4.13
N THR A 64 -19.43 -15.70 -3.26
CA THR A 64 -19.90 -15.15 -1.99
C THR A 64 -18.78 -14.85 -0.99
N ASP A 65 -17.67 -15.58 -1.04
CA ASP A 65 -16.48 -15.37 -0.21
C ASP A 65 -15.68 -14.11 -0.59
N GLN A 66 -16.00 -13.49 -1.73
CA GLN A 66 -15.41 -12.23 -2.21
C GLN A 66 -16.38 -11.06 -2.26
N ARG A 67 -17.52 -11.14 -1.56
CA ARG A 67 -18.56 -10.09 -1.61
C ARG A 67 -18.01 -8.69 -1.33
N GLN A 68 -17.13 -8.55 -0.33
CA GLN A 68 -16.56 -7.24 0.01
C GLN A 68 -15.59 -6.72 -1.05
N THR A 69 -14.78 -7.60 -1.63
CA THR A 69 -13.84 -7.27 -2.71
C THR A 69 -14.58 -6.76 -3.94
N ILE A 70 -15.62 -7.48 -4.36
CA ILE A 70 -16.47 -7.07 -5.49
C ILE A 70 -17.19 -5.75 -5.19
N ALA A 71 -17.69 -5.55 -3.97
CA ALA A 71 -18.31 -4.30 -3.58
C ALA A 71 -17.34 -3.11 -3.66
N ARG A 72 -16.08 -3.28 -3.23
CA ARG A 72 -15.04 -2.24 -3.35
C ARG A 72 -14.65 -1.96 -4.80
N ALA A 73 -14.55 -2.99 -5.64
CA ALA A 73 -14.28 -2.83 -7.06
C ALA A 73 -15.39 -2.06 -7.79
N VAL A 74 -16.65 -2.42 -7.52
CA VAL A 74 -17.82 -1.71 -8.04
C VAL A 74 -17.87 -0.27 -7.55
N ALA A 75 -17.61 -0.04 -6.26
CA ALA A 75 -17.57 1.31 -5.71
C ALA A 75 -16.51 2.16 -6.40
N ALA A 76 -15.30 1.63 -6.60
CA ALA A 76 -14.20 2.34 -7.27
C ALA A 76 -14.61 2.84 -8.66
N TRP A 77 -15.16 1.95 -9.50
CA TRP A 77 -15.66 2.35 -10.82
C TRP A 77 -16.84 3.33 -10.75
N ASN A 78 -17.80 3.09 -9.85
CA ASN A 78 -18.97 3.95 -9.66
C ASN A 78 -18.63 5.35 -9.11
N THR A 79 -17.48 5.53 -8.47
CA THR A 79 -17.03 6.85 -7.97
C THR A 79 -15.94 7.48 -8.81
N SER A 80 -15.43 6.77 -9.83
CA SER A 80 -14.30 7.21 -10.68
C SER A 80 -14.54 8.50 -11.47
N GLY A 81 -15.81 8.88 -11.65
CA GLY A 81 -16.22 10.02 -12.48
C GLY A 81 -16.44 9.67 -13.96
N ALA A 82 -16.08 8.46 -14.40
CA ALA A 82 -16.58 7.91 -15.66
C ALA A 82 -18.12 7.79 -15.59
N ASN A 83 -18.78 8.10 -16.70
CA ASN A 83 -20.24 8.05 -16.81
C ASN A 83 -20.72 6.61 -17.08
N VAL A 84 -20.39 5.69 -16.18
CA VAL A 84 -20.82 4.30 -16.17
C VAL A 84 -21.03 3.84 -14.73
N ARG A 85 -21.97 2.92 -14.52
CA ARG A 85 -22.33 2.39 -13.21
C ARG A 85 -22.53 0.89 -13.25
N PHE A 86 -22.06 0.19 -12.24
CA PHE A 86 -22.39 -1.19 -11.95
C PHE A 86 -23.51 -1.27 -10.92
N ARG A 87 -24.50 -2.15 -11.16
CA ARG A 87 -25.63 -2.37 -10.25
C ARG A 87 -25.85 -3.86 -10.00
N ALA A 88 -25.84 -4.27 -8.75
CA ALA A 88 -26.18 -5.65 -8.37
C ALA A 88 -27.66 -5.93 -8.63
N VAL A 89 -27.97 -7.08 -9.24
CA VAL A 89 -29.33 -7.53 -9.53
C VAL A 89 -29.46 -9.04 -9.31
N SER A 90 -30.67 -9.59 -9.48
CA SER A 90 -30.87 -11.04 -9.51
C SER A 90 -30.22 -11.68 -10.74
N ARG A 91 -29.91 -12.99 -10.69
CA ARG A 91 -29.28 -13.70 -11.81
C ARG A 91 -30.04 -13.54 -13.13
N ALA A 92 -31.38 -13.59 -13.10
CA ALA A 92 -32.21 -13.51 -14.30
C ALA A 92 -32.17 -12.13 -14.96
N GLN A 93 -31.71 -11.10 -14.26
CA GLN A 93 -31.65 -9.71 -14.72
C GLN A 93 -30.22 -9.24 -15.01
N ALA A 94 -29.22 -10.06 -14.73
CA ALA A 94 -27.82 -9.66 -14.82
C ALA A 94 -27.29 -9.77 -16.25
N GLU A 95 -26.59 -8.74 -16.68
CA GLU A 95 -25.83 -8.72 -17.93
C GLU A 95 -24.42 -9.33 -17.74
N VAL A 96 -23.87 -9.22 -16.52
CA VAL A 96 -22.57 -9.75 -16.15
C VAL A 96 -22.72 -10.77 -15.02
N THR A 97 -22.21 -11.98 -15.20
CA THR A 97 -22.15 -12.97 -14.11
C THR A 97 -20.72 -13.12 -13.60
N ILE A 98 -20.55 -12.98 -12.28
CA ILE A 98 -19.27 -13.21 -11.61
C ILE A 98 -19.28 -14.63 -11.06
N VAL A 99 -18.34 -15.46 -11.51
CA VAL A 99 -18.25 -16.88 -11.20
C VAL A 99 -16.88 -17.25 -10.62
N PRO A 100 -16.80 -18.30 -9.79
CA PRO A 100 -15.51 -18.74 -9.27
C PRO A 100 -14.69 -19.45 -10.35
N ILE A 101 -13.37 -19.24 -10.32
CA ILE A 101 -12.41 -20.10 -11.04
C ILE A 101 -12.37 -21.46 -10.32
N PRO A 102 -12.45 -22.60 -11.03
CA PRO A 102 -12.31 -23.91 -10.43
C PRO A 102 -10.98 -24.08 -9.66
N LEU A 103 -11.04 -24.64 -8.45
CA LEU A 103 -9.88 -24.80 -7.52
C LEU A 103 -8.70 -25.58 -8.12
N ASN A 104 -8.97 -26.46 -9.07
CA ASN A 104 -8.01 -27.32 -9.76
C ASN A 104 -7.31 -26.63 -10.94
N TYR A 105 -7.48 -25.33 -11.12
CA TYR A 105 -6.83 -24.59 -12.20
C TYR A 105 -5.40 -24.14 -11.83
N PRO A 106 -4.37 -24.57 -12.59
CA PRO A 106 -2.97 -24.38 -12.20
C PRO A 106 -2.38 -23.00 -12.51
N LYS A 107 -3.07 -22.13 -13.28
CA LYS A 107 -2.51 -20.79 -13.58
C LYS A 107 -2.51 -19.88 -12.36
N ILE A 108 -1.71 -18.84 -12.42
CA ILE A 108 -1.46 -17.88 -11.34
C ILE A 108 -2.40 -16.65 -11.43
N SER A 109 -3.23 -16.53 -12.47
CA SER A 109 -4.11 -15.38 -12.60
C SER A 109 -5.15 -15.34 -11.48
N GLY A 110 -5.27 -14.16 -10.85
CA GLY A 110 -6.23 -13.93 -9.77
C GLY A 110 -7.67 -13.79 -10.29
N GLY A 111 -7.83 -13.43 -11.56
CA GLY A 111 -9.10 -13.27 -12.26
C GLY A 111 -8.95 -13.39 -13.77
N GLU A 112 -10.09 -13.35 -14.46
CA GLU A 112 -10.23 -13.17 -15.90
C GLU A 112 -11.62 -12.58 -16.20
N ALA A 113 -11.80 -11.90 -17.32
CA ALA A 113 -13.09 -11.33 -17.70
C ALA A 113 -13.29 -11.27 -19.22
N SER A 114 -14.57 -11.26 -19.63
CA SER A 114 -14.97 -10.88 -20.97
C SER A 114 -14.57 -9.43 -21.28
N LEU A 115 -14.40 -9.11 -22.56
CA LEU A 115 -13.94 -7.80 -23.00
C LEU A 115 -15.06 -6.93 -23.58
N GLY A 116 -15.60 -6.03 -22.77
CA GLY A 116 -16.67 -5.11 -23.15
C GLY A 116 -18.04 -5.77 -23.29
N TYR A 117 -18.93 -5.09 -24.01
CA TYR A 117 -20.28 -5.57 -24.29
C TYR A 117 -20.26 -6.89 -25.05
N THR A 118 -20.95 -7.87 -24.47
CA THR A 118 -21.18 -9.19 -25.04
C THR A 118 -22.69 -9.40 -25.09
N SER A 119 -23.23 -9.73 -26.27
CA SER A 119 -24.67 -10.02 -26.41
C SER A 119 -25.09 -11.11 -25.42
N PRO A 120 -26.27 -11.04 -24.79
CA PRO A 120 -26.77 -12.11 -23.91
C PRO A 120 -26.80 -13.48 -24.59
N SER A 121 -26.97 -13.52 -25.93
CA SER A 121 -26.95 -14.76 -26.72
C SER A 121 -25.55 -15.23 -27.12
N ALA A 122 -24.52 -14.40 -26.95
CA ALA A 122 -23.17 -14.77 -27.33
C ALA A 122 -22.63 -15.83 -26.37
N GLU A 123 -22.13 -16.91 -26.97
CA GLU A 123 -21.43 -17.97 -26.27
C GLU A 123 -20.04 -17.46 -25.87
N THR A 124 -19.80 -17.46 -24.56
CA THR A 124 -18.50 -17.21 -23.99
C THR A 124 -17.95 -18.54 -23.48
N PHE A 125 -16.83 -18.96 -24.04
CA PHE A 125 -16.18 -20.19 -23.62
C PHE A 125 -15.55 -20.00 -22.25
N ASP A 126 -15.62 -21.04 -21.41
CA ASP A 126 -14.78 -21.11 -20.22
C ASP A 126 -13.32 -20.89 -20.63
N PRO A 127 -12.66 -19.79 -20.19
CA PRO A 127 -11.26 -19.56 -20.53
C PRO A 127 -10.33 -20.58 -19.86
N PHE A 128 -10.89 -21.42 -18.99
CA PHE A 128 -10.23 -22.50 -18.28
C PHE A 128 -10.76 -23.87 -18.70
N PRO A 129 -10.72 -24.26 -19.99
CA PRO A 129 -10.86 -25.67 -20.27
C PRO A 129 -9.73 -26.37 -19.48
N ASN A 130 -9.98 -27.57 -18.93
CA ASN A 130 -8.96 -28.40 -18.28
C ASN A 130 -7.87 -28.83 -19.29
N ILE A 131 -7.19 -27.85 -19.87
CA ILE A 131 -6.13 -27.99 -20.84
C ILE A 131 -4.92 -28.48 -20.06
N LYS A 132 -4.54 -29.73 -20.32
CA LYS A 132 -3.29 -30.27 -19.82
C LYS A 132 -2.30 -30.28 -20.97
N PHE A 133 -1.10 -29.77 -20.72
CA PHE A 133 0.04 -30.04 -21.60
C PHE A 133 0.78 -31.26 -21.05
N VAL A 134 0.93 -32.30 -21.87
CA VAL A 134 1.76 -33.47 -21.54
C VAL A 134 2.77 -33.62 -22.66
N ASN A 135 4.07 -33.56 -22.32
CA ASN A 135 5.18 -33.62 -23.28
C ASN A 135 5.05 -32.60 -24.43
N GLY A 136 4.68 -31.34 -24.11
CA GLY A 136 4.51 -30.26 -25.09
C GLY A 136 3.25 -30.37 -25.96
N ARG A 137 2.44 -31.43 -25.82
CA ARG A 137 1.20 -31.61 -26.58
C ARG A 137 -0.02 -31.18 -25.77
N LEU A 138 -0.87 -30.37 -26.39
CA LEU A 138 -2.18 -30.00 -25.88
C LEU A 138 -3.04 -31.27 -25.78
N ILE A 139 -3.41 -31.69 -24.57
CA ILE A 139 -4.45 -32.68 -24.37
C ILE A 139 -5.78 -31.92 -24.25
N PRO A 140 -6.73 -32.12 -25.18
CA PRO A 140 -8.03 -31.50 -25.08
C PRO A 140 -8.69 -31.89 -23.75
N PRO A 141 -9.43 -30.96 -23.11
CA PRO A 141 -10.08 -31.22 -21.85
C PRO A 141 -10.99 -32.47 -21.96
N LYS A 142 -10.79 -33.44 -21.07
CA LYS A 142 -11.76 -34.53 -20.89
C LYS A 142 -12.94 -33.99 -20.09
N GLY A 143 -14.06 -33.70 -20.75
CA GLY A 143 -15.30 -33.25 -20.13
C GLY A 143 -16.08 -32.26 -20.99
N PRO A 144 -17.35 -31.98 -20.65
CA PRO A 144 -18.13 -30.97 -21.35
C PRO A 144 -17.47 -29.60 -21.18
N ILE A 145 -17.27 -28.88 -22.29
CA ILE A 145 -16.90 -27.47 -22.27
C ILE A 145 -18.09 -26.72 -21.67
N ARG A 146 -17.85 -25.97 -20.59
CA ARG A 146 -18.88 -25.08 -20.06
C ARG A 146 -19.01 -23.89 -21.00
N ILE A 147 -20.19 -23.77 -21.58
CA ILE A 147 -20.58 -22.60 -22.36
C ILE A 147 -21.32 -21.66 -21.42
N TYR A 148 -20.83 -20.44 -21.33
CA TYR A 148 -21.48 -19.37 -20.62
C TYR A 148 -22.16 -18.44 -21.63
N HIS A 149 -23.22 -17.74 -21.23
CA HIS A 149 -23.96 -16.83 -22.11
C HIS A 149 -23.83 -15.39 -21.60
N GLY A 150 -23.46 -14.45 -22.46
CA GLY A 150 -23.21 -13.07 -22.07
C GLY A 150 -21.86 -12.87 -21.35
N ALA A 151 -21.68 -11.69 -20.75
CA ALA A 151 -20.40 -11.29 -20.17
C ALA A 151 -20.14 -11.94 -18.82
N HIS A 152 -18.88 -12.30 -18.57
CA HIS A 152 -18.47 -13.01 -17.36
C HIS A 152 -17.22 -12.40 -16.75
N ILE A 153 -17.15 -12.46 -15.41
CA ILE A 153 -15.92 -12.31 -14.65
C ILE A 153 -15.69 -13.63 -13.94
N TRP A 154 -14.49 -14.19 -14.05
CA TRP A 154 -14.05 -15.33 -13.28
C TRP A 154 -13.06 -14.86 -12.22
N LEU A 155 -13.35 -15.12 -10.94
CA LEU A 155 -12.45 -14.77 -9.83
C LEU A 155 -12.01 -16.03 -9.09
N ARG A 156 -10.74 -16.09 -8.72
CA ARG A 156 -10.22 -17.15 -7.85
C ARG A 156 -10.90 -17.09 -6.47
N HIS A 157 -11.05 -18.22 -5.78
CA HIS A 157 -11.58 -18.21 -4.41
C HIS A 157 -10.64 -17.49 -3.44
N ALA A 158 -11.19 -16.69 -2.53
CA ALA A 158 -10.40 -16.10 -1.45
C ALA A 158 -9.95 -17.15 -0.42
N ALA A 159 -10.64 -18.30 -0.37
CA ALA A 159 -10.29 -19.45 0.45
C ALA A 159 -9.07 -20.24 -0.04
N ASP A 160 -8.50 -19.89 -1.19
CA ASP A 160 -7.30 -20.55 -1.72
C ASP A 160 -6.09 -20.38 -0.78
N ARG A 161 -5.04 -21.19 -1.02
CA ARG A 161 -3.79 -21.28 -0.23
C ARG A 161 -3.05 -19.96 0.04
N LEU A 162 -3.53 -18.85 -0.52
CA LEU A 162 -3.03 -17.49 -0.32
C LEU A 162 -3.77 -16.72 0.78
N ARG A 163 -4.83 -17.27 1.37
CA ARG A 163 -5.56 -16.59 2.46
C ARG A 163 -4.62 -16.30 3.63
N GLY A 164 -4.49 -15.02 3.98
CA GLY A 164 -3.55 -14.53 5.00
C GLY A 164 -2.12 -14.30 4.51
N LYS A 165 -1.78 -14.70 3.27
CA LYS A 165 -0.48 -14.42 2.64
C LYS A 165 -0.51 -13.21 1.71
N VAL A 166 -1.69 -12.86 1.18
CA VAL A 166 -1.90 -11.67 0.35
C VAL A 166 -2.86 -10.71 1.03
N SER A 167 -2.64 -9.41 0.82
CA SER A 167 -3.49 -8.35 1.37
C SER A 167 -4.88 -8.36 0.72
N SER A 168 -5.89 -7.82 1.41
CA SER A 168 -7.22 -7.61 0.80
C SER A 168 -7.15 -6.70 -0.42
N TYR A 169 -6.26 -5.70 -0.38
CA TYR A 169 -6.00 -4.80 -1.50
C TYR A 169 -5.64 -5.54 -2.79
N PHE A 170 -4.83 -6.59 -2.70
CA PHE A 170 -4.45 -7.39 -3.87
C PHE A 170 -5.69 -7.96 -4.60
N TRP A 171 -6.62 -8.54 -3.85
CA TRP A 171 -7.86 -9.06 -4.40
C TRP A 171 -8.77 -7.95 -4.95
N ASP A 172 -8.79 -6.80 -4.28
CA ASP A 172 -9.54 -5.63 -4.74
C ASP A 172 -9.00 -5.13 -6.08
N ALA A 173 -7.68 -5.03 -6.22
CA ALA A 173 -7.01 -4.62 -7.46
C ALA A 173 -7.30 -5.59 -8.61
N ILE A 174 -7.26 -6.90 -8.36
CA ILE A 174 -7.67 -7.91 -9.36
C ILE A 174 -9.12 -7.70 -9.78
N ALA A 175 -10.05 -7.60 -8.82
CA ALA A 175 -11.45 -7.42 -9.18
C ALA A 175 -11.64 -6.13 -9.98
N VAL A 176 -11.02 -5.02 -9.59
CA VAL A 176 -11.10 -3.75 -10.32
C VAL A 176 -10.58 -3.89 -11.75
N HIS A 177 -9.47 -4.59 -11.94
CA HIS A 177 -8.90 -4.92 -13.24
C HIS A 177 -9.90 -5.69 -14.12
N GLU A 178 -10.49 -6.76 -13.59
CA GLU A 178 -11.48 -7.55 -14.33
C GLU A 178 -12.74 -6.74 -14.68
N PHE A 179 -13.19 -5.86 -13.77
CA PHE A 179 -14.28 -4.94 -14.08
C PHE A 179 -13.90 -3.93 -15.17
N GLY A 180 -12.63 -3.54 -15.28
CA GLY A 180 -12.15 -2.70 -16.39
C GLY A 180 -12.24 -3.41 -17.74
N HIS A 181 -11.97 -4.72 -17.81
CA HIS A 181 -12.23 -5.51 -19.01
C HIS A 181 -13.71 -5.56 -19.36
N ILE A 182 -14.61 -5.70 -18.38
CA ILE A 182 -16.05 -5.60 -18.61
C ILE A 182 -16.43 -4.25 -19.20
N LEU A 183 -15.78 -3.16 -18.80
CA LEU A 183 -15.99 -1.85 -19.42
C LEU A 183 -15.48 -1.76 -20.86
N GLY A 184 -14.67 -2.70 -21.33
CA GLY A 184 -14.05 -2.72 -22.66
C GLY A 184 -12.61 -2.20 -22.69
N LEU A 185 -11.98 -2.03 -21.51
CA LEU A 185 -10.58 -1.62 -21.41
C LEU A 185 -9.65 -2.80 -21.65
N GLY A 186 -8.60 -2.55 -22.43
CA GLY A 186 -7.53 -3.52 -22.64
C GLY A 186 -6.45 -3.39 -21.59
N HIS A 187 -5.50 -4.31 -21.63
CA HIS A 187 -4.29 -4.17 -20.85
C HIS A 187 -3.52 -2.90 -21.21
N GLU A 188 -3.03 -2.17 -20.21
CA GLU A 188 -1.99 -1.15 -20.37
C GLU A 188 -0.65 -1.78 -19.99
N THR A 189 0.36 -1.77 -20.86
CA THR A 189 1.63 -2.50 -20.61
C THR A 189 2.83 -1.60 -20.39
N ARG A 190 2.64 -0.28 -20.41
CA ARG A 190 3.73 0.71 -20.38
C ARG A 190 3.72 1.56 -19.11
N ALA A 191 2.58 1.65 -18.45
CA ALA A 191 2.38 2.48 -17.28
C ALA A 191 1.94 1.65 -16.07
N CYS A 192 2.04 2.28 -14.90
CA CYS A 192 1.46 1.77 -13.67
C CYS A 192 -0.02 2.09 -13.62
N ALA A 193 -0.79 1.24 -14.26
CA ALA A 193 -2.24 1.31 -14.32
C ALA A 193 -2.82 0.05 -13.66
N THR A 194 -4.03 0.13 -13.13
CA THR A 194 -4.71 -1.05 -12.62
C THR A 194 -4.95 -2.05 -13.73
N MET A 195 -5.17 -1.59 -14.96
CA MET A 195 -5.27 -2.43 -16.16
C MET A 195 -3.95 -3.03 -16.63
N ASN A 196 -2.82 -2.86 -15.93
CA ASN A 196 -1.57 -3.50 -16.33
C ASN A 196 -1.46 -4.95 -15.80
N PRO A 197 -1.26 -5.95 -16.69
CA PRO A 197 -1.35 -7.37 -16.35
C PRO A 197 -0.19 -7.89 -15.48
N ILE A 198 0.89 -7.11 -15.32
CA ILE A 198 2.10 -7.49 -14.57
C ILE A 198 2.31 -6.58 -13.34
N SER A 199 1.41 -5.59 -13.15
CA SER A 199 1.77 -4.30 -12.55
C SER A 199 1.68 -4.16 -11.04
N LEU A 200 1.48 -5.23 -10.29
CA LEU A 200 1.55 -5.15 -8.82
C LEU A 200 2.96 -5.43 -8.28
N SER A 201 3.97 -5.53 -9.16
CA SER A 201 5.36 -5.61 -8.73
C SER A 201 5.96 -4.22 -8.53
N ALA A 202 6.63 -4.02 -7.38
CA ALA A 202 7.32 -2.77 -7.06
C ALA A 202 8.44 -2.43 -8.05
N ASP A 203 8.93 -3.41 -8.81
CA ASP A 203 10.01 -3.22 -9.79
C ASP A 203 9.55 -2.48 -11.05
N GLN A 204 8.30 -2.67 -11.48
CA GLN A 204 7.73 -1.96 -12.63
C GLN A 204 7.16 -0.60 -12.23
N CYS A 205 6.74 -0.47 -10.98
CA CYS A 205 6.11 0.74 -10.46
C CYS A 205 6.97 1.41 -9.40
N SER A 206 7.81 2.36 -9.83
CA SER A 206 8.71 3.10 -8.95
C SER A 206 7.98 3.78 -7.79
N TRP A 207 6.79 4.33 -8.03
CA TRP A 207 5.95 4.92 -7.00
C TRP A 207 5.42 3.88 -5.99
N MET A 208 5.34 2.58 -6.32
CA MET A 208 5.02 1.56 -5.32
C MET A 208 6.15 1.39 -4.30
N LYS A 209 7.40 1.75 -4.66
CA LYS A 209 8.53 1.74 -3.71
C LYS A 209 8.41 2.84 -2.65
N THR A 210 7.53 3.83 -2.84
CA THR A 210 7.30 4.87 -1.84
C THR A 210 6.29 4.45 -0.77
N PHE A 211 5.55 3.35 -0.97
CA PHE A 211 4.70 2.80 0.09
C PHE A 211 5.47 1.86 0.99
N ALA A 212 5.21 2.02 2.27
CA ALA A 212 5.58 1.00 3.23
C ALA A 212 4.84 -0.33 2.94
N LEU A 213 5.36 -1.47 3.40
CA LEU A 213 4.74 -2.79 3.15
C LEU A 213 3.32 -2.93 3.74
N TRP A 214 2.94 -2.04 4.66
CA TRP A 214 1.59 -1.95 5.24
C TRP A 214 0.73 -0.87 4.59
N GLN A 215 1.20 -0.24 3.53
CA GLN A 215 0.48 0.77 2.78
C GLN A 215 0.20 0.26 1.37
N HIS A 216 -0.85 0.80 0.78
CA HIS A 216 -1.24 0.58 -0.60
C HIS A 216 -1.83 1.87 -1.16
N PRO A 217 -1.92 1.99 -2.49
CA PRO A 217 -2.61 3.11 -3.11
C PRO A 217 -4.05 3.21 -2.63
N CYS A 218 -4.50 4.38 -2.16
CA CYS A 218 -5.90 4.51 -1.70
C CYS A 218 -6.90 4.31 -2.84
N ALA A 219 -6.59 4.82 -4.04
CA ALA A 219 -7.40 4.50 -5.20
C ALA A 219 -7.02 3.15 -5.76
N LEU A 220 -8.06 2.37 -6.04
CA LEU A 220 -7.95 1.13 -6.81
C LEU A 220 -7.83 1.38 -8.31
N LEU A 221 -8.04 2.62 -8.77
CA LEU A 221 -7.96 3.02 -10.18
C LEU A 221 -6.87 4.08 -10.34
N ALA A 222 -5.98 3.88 -11.30
CA ALA A 222 -5.11 4.95 -11.78
C ALA A 222 -5.91 5.94 -12.65
N VAL A 223 -5.41 7.17 -12.75
CA VAL A 223 -5.98 8.19 -13.65
C VAL A 223 -6.06 7.68 -15.09
N ASP A 224 -5.08 6.87 -15.49
CA ASP A 224 -4.98 6.19 -16.78
C ASP A 224 -6.20 5.30 -17.09
N ASP A 225 -6.60 4.47 -16.12
CA ASP A 225 -7.74 3.55 -16.23
C ASP A 225 -9.04 4.34 -16.38
N ILE A 226 -9.20 5.40 -15.57
CA ILE A 226 -10.37 6.28 -15.57
C ILE A 226 -10.49 7.01 -16.92
N GLN A 227 -9.39 7.52 -17.45
CA GLN A 227 -9.38 8.15 -18.78
C GLN A 227 -9.74 7.17 -19.90
N GLY A 228 -9.31 5.92 -19.77
CA GLY A 228 -9.76 4.81 -20.63
C GLY A 228 -11.28 4.67 -20.64
N ALA A 229 -11.89 4.60 -19.45
CA ALA A 229 -13.34 4.50 -19.31
C ALA A 229 -14.05 5.77 -19.82
N ILE A 230 -13.53 6.96 -19.55
CA ILE A 230 -14.11 8.23 -20.03
C ILE A 230 -14.15 8.29 -21.56
N ARG A 231 -13.17 7.74 -22.27
CA ARG A 231 -13.24 7.69 -23.74
C ARG A 231 -14.38 6.82 -24.27
N LEU A 232 -14.78 5.80 -23.51
CA LEU A 232 -15.87 4.91 -23.89
C LEU A 232 -17.24 5.47 -23.47
N TYR A 233 -17.32 6.07 -22.28
CA TYR A 233 -18.60 6.38 -21.64
C TYR A 233 -18.84 7.88 -21.41
N GLY A 234 -17.82 8.73 -21.62
CA GLY A 234 -17.81 10.12 -21.18
C GLY A 234 -17.53 10.26 -19.67
N GLY A 235 -17.59 11.50 -19.17
CA GLY A 235 -17.42 11.82 -17.75
C GLY A 235 -16.20 12.71 -17.47
N HIS A 236 -15.71 12.67 -16.24
CA HIS A 236 -14.56 13.44 -15.77
C HIS A 236 -13.73 12.61 -14.77
N VAL A 237 -12.46 12.96 -14.60
CA VAL A 237 -11.60 12.24 -13.65
C VAL A 237 -11.93 12.69 -12.23
N ASN A 238 -12.33 11.75 -11.38
CA ASN A 238 -12.34 11.95 -9.93
C ASN A 238 -11.09 11.29 -9.33
N ALA A 239 -10.04 12.07 -9.15
CA ALA A 239 -8.83 11.60 -8.50
C ALA A 239 -9.08 11.39 -6.99
N PRO A 240 -8.50 10.35 -6.37
CA PRO A 240 -8.53 10.21 -4.92
C PRO A 240 -7.84 11.41 -4.24
N SER A 241 -8.34 11.82 -3.07
CA SER A 241 -7.72 12.89 -2.28
C SER A 241 -6.46 12.45 -1.54
N ARG A 242 -6.19 11.14 -1.43
CA ARG A 242 -5.05 10.56 -0.71
C ARG A 242 -4.31 9.58 -1.61
N ALA A 243 -2.98 9.61 -1.57
CA ALA A 243 -2.14 8.68 -2.32
C ALA A 243 -2.02 7.31 -1.64
N ALA A 244 -1.86 7.28 -0.30
CA ALA A 244 -1.57 6.06 0.47
C ALA A 244 -2.64 5.75 1.52
N CYS A 245 -3.03 4.48 1.61
CA CYS A 245 -3.96 3.91 2.58
C CYS A 245 -3.30 2.75 3.33
N ASP A 246 -3.60 2.61 4.61
CA ASP A 246 -3.10 1.50 5.42
C ASP A 246 -3.84 0.20 5.07
N SER A 247 -3.09 -0.87 4.78
CA SER A 247 -3.62 -2.21 4.47
C SER A 247 -4.19 -2.92 5.69
N THR A 248 -3.81 -2.47 6.89
CA THR A 248 -4.29 -3.03 8.15
C THR A 248 -4.51 -1.93 9.17
N LYS A 249 -5.43 -2.14 10.11
CA LYS A 249 -5.67 -1.20 11.20
C LYS A 249 -4.38 -0.98 12.00
N THR A 250 -4.07 0.30 12.24
CA THR A 250 -2.95 0.72 13.08
C THR A 250 -3.03 0.05 14.46
N PRO A 251 -1.97 -0.61 14.94
CA PRO A 251 -1.93 -1.20 16.27
C PRO A 251 -2.18 -0.17 17.39
N PRO A 252 -2.75 -0.58 18.54
CA PRO A 252 -2.88 0.30 19.70
C PRO A 252 -1.50 0.70 20.24
N ALA A 253 -1.42 1.80 20.99
CA ALA A 253 -0.16 2.22 21.62
C ALA A 253 0.30 1.23 22.71
N PRO A 254 1.61 1.08 22.94
CA PRO A 254 2.12 0.45 24.15
C PRO A 254 1.47 1.04 25.40
N VAL A 255 1.21 0.21 26.41
CA VAL A 255 0.49 0.63 27.62
C VAL A 255 1.43 0.66 28.83
N GLY A 256 1.15 1.56 29.78
CA GLY A 256 1.94 1.69 31.01
C GLY A 256 3.40 2.09 30.76
N LEU A 257 3.66 2.92 29.73
CA LEU A 257 4.99 3.46 29.48
C LEU A 257 5.41 4.35 30.67
N ARG A 258 6.56 4.06 31.27
CA ARG A 258 7.15 4.82 32.37
C ARG A 258 8.66 4.89 32.24
N ALA A 259 9.25 5.92 32.85
CA ALA A 259 10.68 6.16 32.93
C ALA A 259 11.14 6.06 34.39
N GLU A 260 12.25 5.35 34.61
CA GLU A 260 12.88 5.14 35.91
C GLU A 260 14.34 5.63 35.80
N LEU A 261 14.69 6.70 36.51
CA LEU A 261 16.02 7.27 36.53
C LEU A 261 16.83 6.68 37.69
N ASP A 262 17.98 6.10 37.39
CA ASP A 262 18.99 5.72 38.37
C ASP A 262 20.10 6.77 38.38
N THR A 263 20.04 7.68 39.36
CA THR A 263 21.02 8.76 39.54
C THR A 263 22.35 8.25 40.08
N THR A 264 22.41 7.04 40.64
CA THR A 264 23.65 6.46 41.17
C THR A 264 24.52 5.95 40.03
N CYS A 265 23.91 5.29 39.06
CA CYS A 265 24.60 4.73 37.90
C CYS A 265 24.52 5.60 36.64
N GLY A 266 23.77 6.70 36.67
CA GLY A 266 23.56 7.55 35.49
C GLY A 266 22.88 6.78 34.37
N SER A 267 21.80 6.05 34.69
CA SER A 267 21.04 5.30 33.70
C SER A 267 19.56 5.66 33.71
N LEU A 268 18.97 5.69 32.51
CA LEU A 268 17.52 5.86 32.34
C LEU A 268 16.94 4.55 31.83
N THR A 269 15.95 4.03 32.53
CA THR A 269 15.23 2.80 32.13
C THR A 269 13.78 3.12 31.78
N LEU A 270 13.38 2.76 30.56
CA LEU A 270 11.99 2.82 30.11
C LEU A 270 11.34 1.44 30.23
N ARG A 271 10.09 1.39 30.72
CA ARG A 271 9.29 0.16 30.82
C ARG A 271 7.90 0.35 30.23
N TRP A 272 7.37 -0.66 29.54
CA TRP A 272 6.03 -0.63 28.95
C TRP A 272 5.46 -2.05 28.75
N THR A 273 4.18 -2.17 28.39
CA THR A 273 3.55 -3.42 27.96
C THR A 273 3.17 -3.34 26.48
N LEU A 274 3.36 -4.45 25.76
CA LEU A 274 3.10 -4.51 24.32
C LEU A 274 1.59 -4.56 24.04
N PRO A 275 1.10 -3.86 23.02
CA PRO A 275 -0.33 -3.75 22.72
C PRO A 275 -0.91 -4.98 22.02
N LEU A 276 -0.05 -5.88 21.53
CA LEU A 276 -0.41 -7.08 20.77
C LEU A 276 0.45 -8.27 21.22
N PRO A 277 0.00 -9.52 20.98
CA PRO A 277 0.81 -10.72 21.21
C PRO A 277 2.15 -10.64 20.46
N ARG A 278 3.22 -11.15 21.08
CA ARG A 278 4.59 -11.10 20.51
C ARG A 278 4.69 -11.65 19.09
N LYS A 279 3.93 -12.69 18.76
CA LYS A 279 3.89 -13.29 17.41
C LYS A 279 3.39 -12.34 16.30
N GLU A 280 2.73 -11.24 16.66
CA GLU A 280 2.20 -10.24 15.73
C GLU A 280 3.12 -9.02 15.59
N LEU A 281 4.23 -8.99 16.32
CA LEU A 281 5.17 -7.88 16.39
C LEU A 281 6.56 -8.31 15.90
N SER A 282 7.29 -7.40 15.27
CA SER A 282 8.67 -7.59 14.84
C SER A 282 9.68 -6.84 15.70
N GLY A 283 9.24 -5.82 16.45
CA GLY A 283 10.10 -5.07 17.34
C GLY A 283 9.40 -3.91 18.03
N VAL A 284 10.23 -3.04 18.61
CA VAL A 284 9.83 -1.78 19.24
C VAL A 284 10.79 -0.70 18.75
N ILE A 285 10.28 0.51 18.53
CA ILE A 285 11.06 1.73 18.26
C ILE A 285 10.95 2.62 19.48
N VAL A 286 12.08 3.12 19.98
CA VAL A 286 12.17 4.09 21.08
C VAL A 286 12.90 5.32 20.55
N LYS A 287 12.37 6.52 20.79
CA LYS A 287 13.05 7.79 20.51
C LYS A 287 12.91 8.73 21.69
N GLY A 288 13.98 9.46 21.99
CA GLY A 288 13.97 10.59 22.92
C GLY A 288 14.23 11.90 22.19
N SER A 289 13.64 12.99 22.66
CA SER A 289 13.96 14.36 22.24
C SER A 289 13.82 15.31 23.41
N PHE A 290 14.58 16.41 23.38
CA PHE A 290 14.52 17.47 24.37
C PHE A 290 13.20 18.25 24.24
N ASP A 291 12.52 18.51 25.36
CA ASP A 291 11.24 19.22 25.55
C ASP A 291 10.00 18.66 24.82
N THR A 292 10.16 18.13 23.60
CA THR A 292 9.05 17.75 22.71
C THR A 292 9.10 16.27 22.37
N CYS A 293 7.93 15.63 22.37
CA CYS A 293 7.83 14.21 22.05
C CYS A 293 7.99 13.96 20.55
N PRO A 294 8.87 13.05 20.12
CA PRO A 294 8.94 12.61 18.74
C PRO A 294 7.57 12.10 18.26
N THR A 295 7.09 12.62 17.13
CA THR A 295 5.80 12.24 16.52
C THR A 295 5.96 11.24 15.37
N ASP A 296 7.19 11.06 14.87
CA ASP A 296 7.51 10.17 13.75
C ASP A 296 8.53 9.10 14.18
N PRO A 297 8.19 7.80 14.03
CA PRO A 297 9.14 6.71 14.25
C PRO A 297 10.36 6.76 13.31
N GLY A 298 10.28 7.44 12.16
CA GLY A 298 11.37 7.57 11.17
C GLY A 298 11.97 6.22 10.71
N ASP A 299 13.12 6.28 10.04
CA ASP A 299 13.78 5.08 9.48
C ASP A 299 14.81 4.42 10.41
N THR A 300 15.21 5.11 11.49
CA THR A 300 16.22 4.61 12.44
C THR A 300 15.64 3.51 13.33
N ARG A 301 15.78 2.27 12.85
CA ARG A 301 15.45 1.05 13.57
C ARG A 301 16.48 0.76 14.65
N HIS A 302 16.27 1.24 15.87
CA HIS A 302 16.68 0.45 17.03
C HIS A 302 15.67 -0.69 17.18
N THR A 303 15.79 -1.74 16.37
CA THR A 303 14.92 -2.93 16.54
C THR A 303 15.39 -3.63 17.80
N LEU A 304 14.81 -3.23 18.93
CA LEU A 304 15.01 -3.95 20.17
C LEU A 304 14.38 -5.34 20.02
N THR A 305 14.92 -6.32 20.73
CA THR A 305 14.15 -7.53 21.03
C THR A 305 12.80 -7.11 21.63
N LEU A 306 11.78 -7.97 21.62
CA LEU A 306 10.47 -7.68 22.23
C LEU A 306 10.54 -7.56 23.78
N SER A 307 11.66 -7.07 24.32
CA SER A 307 11.82 -6.61 25.68
C SER A 307 10.87 -5.45 25.94
N GLN A 308 10.28 -5.51 27.12
CA GLN A 308 9.39 -4.48 27.66
C GLN A 308 10.16 -3.45 28.49
N VAL A 309 11.49 -3.43 28.29
CA VAL A 309 12.47 -2.67 29.03
C VAL A 309 13.56 -2.23 28.06
N TRP A 310 13.93 -0.96 28.14
CA TRP A 310 15.06 -0.37 27.44
C TRP A 310 15.85 0.50 28.41
N THR A 311 17.17 0.38 28.39
CA THR A 311 18.07 1.12 29.28
C THR A 311 19.18 1.74 28.45
N GLU A 312 19.44 3.03 28.66
CA GLU A 312 20.55 3.77 28.06
C GLU A 312 21.25 4.61 29.13
N SER A 313 22.50 5.03 28.86
CA SER A 313 23.15 6.08 29.64
C SER A 313 22.26 7.31 29.71
N THR A 314 22.18 7.93 30.88
CA THR A 314 21.37 9.14 31.06
C THR A 314 21.70 10.18 30.00
N PRO A 315 20.68 10.74 29.34
CA PRO A 315 20.92 11.85 28.43
C PRO A 315 21.38 13.09 29.21
N ALA A 316 21.68 14.18 28.49
CA ALA A 316 22.03 15.46 29.13
C ALA A 316 20.92 15.93 30.10
N SER A 317 21.30 16.71 31.11
CA SER A 317 20.33 17.29 32.05
C SER A 317 19.28 18.14 31.35
N GLY A 318 18.06 18.15 31.89
CA GLY A 318 16.90 18.86 31.38
C GLY A 318 15.68 17.97 31.13
N SER A 319 14.67 18.53 30.46
CA SER A 319 13.39 17.88 30.20
C SER A 319 13.46 17.06 28.92
N TRP A 320 13.21 15.76 29.04
CA TRP A 320 13.18 14.83 27.92
C TRP A 320 11.79 14.25 27.73
N CYS A 321 11.34 14.12 26.47
CA CYS A 321 10.22 13.27 26.13
C CYS A 321 10.67 12.05 25.33
N PHE A 322 10.25 10.87 25.78
CA PHE A 322 10.44 9.61 25.09
C PHE A 322 9.14 9.14 24.46
N THR A 323 9.23 8.64 23.23
CA THR A 323 8.12 8.01 22.50
C THR A 323 8.48 6.56 22.16
N VAL A 324 7.53 5.65 22.38
CA VAL A 324 7.65 4.21 22.09
C VAL A 324 6.57 3.77 21.12
N TRP A 325 6.96 3.02 20.09
CA TRP A 325 6.07 2.36 19.13
C TRP A 325 6.36 0.87 19.07
N ALA A 326 5.32 0.03 19.05
CA ALA A 326 5.46 -1.37 18.65
C ALA A 326 5.37 -1.48 17.13
N THR A 327 6.12 -2.38 16.50
CA THR A 327 6.10 -2.57 15.04
C THR A 327 5.62 -3.96 14.65
N ARG A 328 4.85 -4.06 13.56
CA ARG A 328 4.47 -5.35 12.94
C ARG A 328 5.58 -5.90 12.04
N PRO A 329 5.54 -7.18 11.63
CA PRO A 329 6.42 -7.73 10.59
C PRO A 329 6.40 -6.96 9.26
N SER A 330 5.28 -6.32 8.92
CA SER A 330 5.22 -5.39 7.78
C SER A 330 6.08 -4.15 8.00
N GLY A 331 6.34 -3.78 9.25
CA GLY A 331 6.99 -2.54 9.69
C GLY A 331 6.01 -1.48 10.18
N GLN A 332 4.68 -1.74 10.13
CA GLN A 332 3.68 -0.77 10.57
C GLN A 332 3.88 -0.40 12.04
N PRO A 333 4.09 0.89 12.36
CA PRO A 333 4.17 1.33 13.75
C PRO A 333 2.78 1.36 14.38
N SER A 334 2.73 1.13 15.68
CA SER A 334 1.54 1.36 16.51
C SER A 334 1.21 2.86 16.62
N LYS A 335 0.14 3.19 17.33
CA LYS A 335 0.06 4.52 17.94
C LYS A 335 1.23 4.75 18.91
N PRO A 336 1.72 5.99 19.10
CA PRO A 336 2.79 6.28 20.05
C PRO A 336 2.31 6.15 21.49
N ALA A 337 3.20 5.71 22.37
CA ALA A 337 3.12 5.95 23.81
C ALA A 337 4.22 6.94 24.20
N THR A 338 3.92 7.96 25.00
CA THR A 338 4.88 9.00 25.38
C THR A 338 5.08 9.09 26.89
N VAL A 339 6.28 9.50 27.33
CA VAL A 339 6.60 9.79 28.74
C VAL A 339 7.59 10.94 28.82
N HIS A 340 7.34 11.89 29.71
CA HIS A 340 8.28 12.96 30.05
C HIS A 340 9.11 12.58 31.27
N VAL A 341 10.39 12.95 31.27
CA VAL A 341 11.32 12.75 32.38
C VAL A 341 12.21 13.97 32.54
N GLU A 342 12.35 14.43 33.77
CA GLU A 342 13.33 15.45 34.14
C GLU A 342 14.63 14.77 34.54
N VAL A 343 15.73 15.13 33.88
CA VAL A 343 17.07 14.63 34.19
C VAL A 343 17.83 15.73 34.94
N PRO A 344 18.27 15.48 36.19
CA PRO A 344 18.87 16.48 37.07
C PRO A 344 20.24 16.98 36.61
#